data_AF-A0A7C1VNF1-F1
#
_entry.id   AF-A0A7C1VNF1-F1
#
_cell.length_a   1.000
_cell.length_b   1.000
_cell.length_c   1.000
_cell.angle_alpha   90.00
_cell.angle_beta   90.00
_cell.angle_gamma   90.00
#
_symmetry.space_group_name_H-M   'P 1'
#
loop_
_entity.id
_entity.type
_entity.pdbx_description
1 polymer ?
#
loop_
_entity_poly.entity_id
_entity_poly.type
_entity_poly.pdbx_seq_one_letter_code
_entity_poly.pdbx_strand_id
1 'polypeptide(L)'
;MESLDLEKMSVRDINQYLHKTLPGTDVTELEIINPTGEHNIAVGMDTECTIDVRGHAGYYLGGMNKKANITVHGNVGNGVAENMMSGSVHVKGFASASAGATGHGGTLVIDGDTGLRCGISMKGIDIVVGGSIGNFSGFMAQAGRMVVCGDAGEGLGDSLYEAVIYVKGTIKSLGADAQLEPMTETDHKALKELLDFAGFDHDPKEFKRVASAKQLYNWNADANQEY
;
A
#
# COMPACT_ATOMS: atom_id res chain seq x y z
N MET A 1 -8.36 -16.78 -18.96
CA MET A 1 -8.76 -16.48 -17.57
C MET A 1 -9.29 -17.75 -16.92
N GLU A 2 -8.58 -18.28 -15.93
CA GLU A 2 -9.00 -19.43 -15.09
C GLU A 2 -9.74 -18.95 -13.84
N SER A 3 -10.80 -19.63 -13.41
CA SER A 3 -11.61 -19.22 -12.26
C SER A 3 -11.41 -20.15 -11.07
N LEU A 4 -11.06 -19.56 -9.92
CA LEU A 4 -10.96 -20.23 -8.62
C LEU A 4 -12.12 -19.75 -7.73
N ASP A 5 -12.90 -20.68 -7.16
CA ASP A 5 -14.16 -20.38 -6.48
C ASP A 5 -14.09 -20.69 -4.99
N LEU A 6 -14.18 -19.66 -4.14
CA LEU A 6 -14.09 -19.79 -2.68
C LEU A 6 -15.34 -20.42 -2.03
N GLU A 7 -16.43 -20.64 -2.79
CA GLU A 7 -17.54 -21.48 -2.32
C GLU A 7 -17.24 -22.98 -2.47
N LYS A 8 -16.26 -23.34 -3.30
CA LYS A 8 -15.91 -24.73 -3.62
C LYS A 8 -14.52 -25.15 -3.14
N MET A 9 -13.64 -24.18 -2.96
CA MET A 9 -12.25 -24.34 -2.53
C MET A 9 -12.03 -23.52 -1.27
N SER A 10 -11.23 -24.01 -0.33
CA SER A 10 -10.78 -23.17 0.77
C SER A 10 -9.70 -22.19 0.28
N VAL A 11 -9.48 -21.10 1.02
CA VAL A 11 -8.35 -20.19 0.73
C VAL A 11 -6.99 -20.90 0.77
N ARG A 12 -6.88 -21.98 1.57
CA ARG A 12 -5.69 -22.83 1.60
C ARG A 12 -5.51 -23.55 0.27
N ASP A 13 -6.57 -24.12 -0.28
CA ASP A 13 -6.50 -24.85 -1.56
C ASP A 13 -6.13 -23.90 -2.70
N ILE A 14 -6.72 -22.71 -2.72
CA ILE A 14 -6.39 -21.65 -3.68
C ILE A 14 -4.91 -21.25 -3.56
N ASN A 15 -4.43 -20.90 -2.36
CA ASN A 15 -3.03 -20.49 -2.22
C ASN A 15 -2.06 -21.64 -2.55
N GLN A 16 -2.41 -22.90 -2.22
CA GLN A 16 -1.60 -24.04 -2.62
C GLN A 16 -1.54 -24.21 -4.13
N TYR A 17 -2.67 -24.04 -4.83
CA TYR A 17 -2.71 -24.04 -6.28
C TYR A 17 -1.82 -22.91 -6.85
N LEU A 18 -1.99 -21.68 -6.36
CA LEU A 18 -1.22 -20.51 -6.81
C LEU A 18 0.29 -20.69 -6.59
N HIS A 19 0.72 -21.37 -5.53
CA HIS A 19 2.14 -21.56 -5.21
C HIS A 19 2.77 -22.79 -5.86
N LYS A 20 2.00 -23.88 -6.04
CA LYS A 20 2.56 -25.19 -6.42
C LYS A 20 2.16 -25.64 -7.81
N THR A 21 0.97 -25.27 -8.26
CA THR A 21 0.41 -25.73 -9.53
C THR A 21 0.60 -24.68 -10.61
N LEU A 22 0.14 -23.45 -10.37
CA LEU A 22 0.21 -22.33 -11.32
C LEU A 22 1.59 -22.14 -11.97
N PRO A 23 2.75 -22.22 -11.25
CA PRO A 23 4.06 -22.02 -11.87
C PRO A 23 4.42 -23.04 -12.97
N GLY A 24 3.76 -24.19 -13.00
CA GLY A 24 3.96 -25.25 -13.99
C GLY A 24 2.93 -25.25 -15.12
N THR A 25 2.12 -24.20 -15.22
CA THR A 25 1.06 -24.06 -16.24
C THR A 25 1.34 -22.87 -17.15
N ASP A 26 0.64 -22.79 -18.29
CA ASP A 26 0.66 -21.62 -19.18
C ASP A 26 -0.38 -20.55 -18.78
N VAL A 27 -0.97 -20.65 -17.59
CA VAL A 27 -2.03 -19.76 -17.12
C VAL A 27 -1.42 -18.48 -16.56
N THR A 28 -1.77 -17.35 -17.15
CA THR A 28 -1.26 -16.02 -16.76
C THR A 28 -2.34 -15.09 -16.22
N GLU A 29 -3.61 -15.46 -16.36
CA GLU A 29 -4.76 -14.67 -15.93
C GLU A 29 -5.74 -15.54 -15.15
N LEU A 30 -6.04 -15.13 -13.93
CA LEU A 30 -6.95 -15.82 -13.03
C LEU A 30 -7.99 -14.87 -12.47
N GLU A 31 -9.14 -15.40 -12.11
CA GLU A 31 -10.08 -14.74 -11.22
C GLU A 31 -10.38 -15.59 -9.99
N ILE A 32 -10.56 -14.93 -8.85
CA ILE A 32 -10.99 -15.52 -7.59
C ILE A 32 -12.39 -14.98 -7.32
N ILE A 33 -13.39 -15.84 -7.39
CA ILE A 33 -14.80 -15.49 -7.22
C ILE A 33 -15.32 -15.88 -5.85
N ASN A 34 -16.41 -15.23 -5.45
CA ASN A 34 -17.08 -15.39 -4.16
C ASN A 34 -16.15 -15.25 -2.94
N PRO A 35 -15.29 -14.22 -2.88
CA PRO A 35 -14.31 -14.11 -1.81
C PRO A 35 -14.92 -13.90 -0.43
N THR A 36 -16.15 -13.40 -0.32
CA THR A 36 -16.96 -13.33 0.92
C THR A 36 -16.23 -12.79 2.17
N GLY A 37 -15.21 -11.95 1.99
CA GLY A 37 -14.40 -11.41 3.09
C GLY A 37 -13.29 -12.34 3.61
N GLU A 38 -13.00 -13.43 2.89
CA GLU A 38 -11.94 -14.39 3.23
C GLU A 38 -10.57 -13.72 3.35
N HIS A 39 -9.80 -14.21 4.30
CA HIS A 39 -8.49 -13.65 4.64
C HIS A 39 -7.37 -14.36 3.86
N ASN A 40 -6.25 -13.68 3.68
CA ASN A 40 -5.01 -14.24 3.11
C ASN A 40 -5.13 -14.71 1.65
N ILE A 41 -6.06 -14.15 0.88
CA ILE A 41 -6.18 -14.45 -0.56
C ILE A 41 -4.91 -13.97 -1.28
N ALA A 42 -4.32 -14.84 -2.10
CA ALA A 42 -3.15 -14.54 -2.94
C ALA A 42 -1.94 -14.01 -2.14
N VAL A 43 -1.73 -14.52 -0.93
CA VAL A 43 -0.53 -14.24 -0.13
C VAL A 43 0.67 -15.00 -0.69
N GLY A 44 1.85 -14.37 -0.76
CA GLY A 44 3.11 -15.03 -1.10
C GLY A 44 3.28 -15.35 -2.59
N MET A 45 2.67 -14.56 -3.48
CA MET A 45 2.74 -14.77 -4.92
C MET A 45 4.16 -14.55 -5.47
N ASP A 46 4.81 -15.62 -5.95
CA ASP A 46 6.13 -15.61 -6.63
C ASP A 46 6.04 -16.10 -8.09
N THR A 47 4.88 -15.90 -8.73
CA THR A 47 4.63 -16.22 -10.15
C THR A 47 4.02 -15.02 -10.85
N GLU A 48 4.52 -14.73 -12.06
CA GLU A 48 4.00 -13.65 -12.90
C GLU A 48 2.60 -14.04 -13.41
N CYS A 49 1.59 -13.35 -12.91
CA CYS A 49 0.21 -13.53 -13.33
C CYS A 49 -0.62 -12.31 -12.94
N THR A 50 -1.78 -12.18 -13.56
CA THR A 50 -2.83 -11.23 -13.17
C THR A 50 -3.93 -11.96 -12.44
N ILE A 51 -4.35 -11.46 -11.29
CA ILE A 51 -5.41 -12.05 -10.47
C ILE A 51 -6.51 -11.00 -10.23
N ASP A 52 -7.71 -11.27 -10.69
CA ASP A 52 -8.91 -10.50 -10.37
C ASP A 52 -9.67 -11.13 -9.19
N VAL A 53 -9.71 -10.47 -8.05
CA VAL A 53 -10.54 -10.88 -6.90
C VAL A 53 -11.90 -10.20 -7.00
N ARG A 54 -12.95 -10.98 -7.31
CA ARG A 54 -14.30 -10.49 -7.62
C ARG A 54 -15.14 -10.33 -6.35
N GLY A 55 -14.84 -9.30 -5.56
CA GLY A 55 -15.63 -8.90 -4.40
C GLY A 55 -14.76 -8.42 -3.23
N HIS A 56 -15.36 -8.37 -2.03
CA HIS A 56 -14.66 -7.99 -0.80
C HIS A 56 -13.73 -9.10 -0.31
N ALA A 57 -12.57 -8.72 0.18
CA ALA A 57 -11.61 -9.62 0.82
C ALA A 57 -11.27 -9.14 2.24
N GLY A 58 -10.78 -10.05 3.06
CA GLY A 58 -10.42 -9.77 4.43
C GLY A 58 -8.95 -9.39 4.59
N TYR A 59 -8.33 -9.89 5.65
CA TYR A 59 -7.00 -9.45 6.07
C TYR A 59 -5.90 -10.00 5.16
N TYR A 60 -4.80 -9.24 5.04
CA TYR A 60 -3.56 -9.66 4.40
C TYR A 60 -3.64 -10.06 2.93
N LEU A 61 -4.70 -9.67 2.21
CA LEU A 61 -4.78 -9.96 0.77
C LEU A 61 -3.53 -9.44 0.05
N GLY A 62 -2.93 -10.29 -0.79
CA GLY A 62 -1.73 -9.93 -1.55
C GLY A 62 -0.48 -9.68 -0.70
N GLY A 63 -0.50 -10.01 0.59
CA GLY A 63 0.66 -9.90 1.46
C GLY A 63 1.82 -10.75 0.93
N MET A 64 3.07 -10.31 1.12
CA MET A 64 4.27 -10.97 0.60
C MET A 64 4.27 -11.20 -0.92
N ASN A 65 3.45 -10.47 -1.69
CA ASN A 65 3.46 -10.54 -3.15
C ASN A 65 4.85 -10.12 -3.69
N LYS A 66 5.31 -10.81 -4.71
CA LYS A 66 6.60 -10.57 -5.36
C LYS A 66 6.46 -10.42 -6.87
N LYS A 67 5.54 -11.11 -7.54
CA LYS A 67 5.47 -11.09 -9.01
C LYS A 67 4.09 -10.85 -9.60
N ALA A 68 3.02 -11.01 -8.81
CA ALA A 68 1.66 -10.92 -9.34
C ALA A 68 1.19 -9.46 -9.44
N ASN A 69 0.24 -9.24 -10.35
CA ASN A 69 -0.59 -8.05 -10.39
C ASN A 69 -2.00 -8.43 -9.93
N ILE A 70 -2.42 -7.94 -8.78
CA ILE A 70 -3.68 -8.34 -8.13
C ILE A 70 -4.64 -7.17 -8.16
N THR A 71 -5.84 -7.34 -8.72
CA THR A 71 -6.91 -6.33 -8.65
C THR A 71 -8.05 -6.86 -7.80
N VAL A 72 -8.48 -6.09 -6.81
CA VAL A 72 -9.62 -6.41 -5.95
C VAL A 72 -10.80 -5.52 -6.32
N HIS A 73 -11.87 -6.12 -6.79
CA HIS A 73 -13.13 -5.46 -7.15
C HIS A 73 -14.02 -5.31 -5.92
N GLY A 74 -13.51 -4.61 -4.90
CA GLY A 74 -14.19 -4.43 -3.63
C GLY A 74 -13.32 -3.79 -2.56
N ASN A 75 -13.70 -4.03 -1.31
CA ASN A 75 -12.99 -3.53 -0.12
C ASN A 75 -12.08 -4.62 0.44
N VAL A 76 -11.03 -4.20 1.14
CA VAL A 76 -10.07 -5.10 1.79
C VAL A 76 -9.94 -4.79 3.28
N GLY A 77 -9.64 -5.83 4.06
CA GLY A 77 -9.40 -5.71 5.49
C GLY A 77 -8.00 -5.22 5.83
N ASN A 78 -7.57 -5.47 7.07
CA ASN A 78 -6.29 -5.00 7.61
C ASN A 78 -5.10 -5.65 6.88
N GLY A 79 -4.03 -4.88 6.65
CA GLY A 79 -2.75 -5.41 6.17
C GLY A 79 -2.73 -5.84 4.69
N VAL A 80 -3.60 -5.30 3.83
CA VAL A 80 -3.50 -5.54 2.38
C VAL A 80 -2.10 -5.21 1.87
N ALA A 81 -1.52 -6.08 1.04
CA ALA A 81 -0.15 -5.97 0.51
C ALA A 81 0.94 -5.80 1.59
N GLU A 82 0.69 -6.28 2.82
CA GLU A 82 1.71 -6.28 3.88
C GLU A 82 2.94 -7.08 3.43
N ASN A 83 4.11 -6.51 3.67
CA ASN A 83 5.40 -7.10 3.32
C ASN A 83 5.54 -7.41 1.82
N MET A 84 4.86 -6.68 0.93
CA MET A 84 5.03 -6.84 -0.52
C MET A 84 6.48 -6.54 -0.93
N MET A 85 7.05 -7.40 -1.78
CA MET A 85 8.42 -7.29 -2.30
C MET A 85 8.46 -6.55 -3.63
N SER A 86 7.50 -6.84 -4.53
CA SER A 86 7.35 -6.25 -5.85
C SER A 86 5.98 -6.67 -6.45
N GLY A 87 5.72 -6.30 -7.71
CA GLY A 87 4.42 -6.49 -8.34
C GLY A 87 3.46 -5.35 -7.99
N SER A 88 2.16 -5.60 -8.14
CA SER A 88 1.14 -4.59 -7.82
C SER A 88 -0.10 -5.18 -7.17
N VAL A 89 -0.75 -4.36 -6.35
CA VAL A 89 -2.10 -4.62 -5.80
C VAL A 89 -2.95 -3.38 -6.01
N HIS A 90 -4.10 -3.50 -6.70
CA HIS A 90 -5.06 -2.41 -6.92
C HIS A 90 -6.39 -2.75 -6.24
N VAL A 91 -6.77 -2.01 -5.21
CA VAL A 91 -8.05 -2.10 -4.53
C VAL A 91 -9.01 -1.06 -5.10
N LYS A 92 -10.10 -1.51 -5.74
CA LYS A 92 -11.13 -0.64 -6.33
C LYS A 92 -12.07 0.03 -5.31
N GLY A 93 -11.98 -0.38 -4.04
CA GLY A 93 -12.76 0.17 -2.93
C GLY A 93 -11.88 0.75 -1.83
N PHE A 94 -12.27 0.50 -0.59
CA PHE A 94 -11.60 0.99 0.62
C PHE A 94 -10.67 -0.07 1.21
N ALA A 95 -9.61 0.37 1.89
CA ALA A 95 -8.76 -0.49 2.70
C ALA A 95 -8.89 -0.17 4.19
N SER A 96 -8.79 -1.18 5.04
CA SER A 96 -8.74 -0.97 6.48
C SER A 96 -7.36 -0.47 6.94
N ALA A 97 -7.01 -0.72 8.20
CA ALA A 97 -5.73 -0.34 8.76
C ALA A 97 -4.53 -1.01 8.07
N SER A 98 -3.34 -0.44 8.26
CA SER A 98 -2.05 -1.05 7.94
C SER A 98 -1.85 -1.47 6.47
N ALA A 99 -2.58 -0.85 5.54
CA ALA A 99 -2.39 -1.09 4.11
C ALA A 99 -0.93 -0.83 3.70
N GLY A 100 -0.30 -1.79 3.01
CA GLY A 100 1.10 -1.72 2.58
C GLY A 100 2.14 -1.78 3.70
N ALA A 101 1.74 -2.20 4.91
CA ALA A 101 2.63 -2.27 6.06
C ALA A 101 3.91 -3.05 5.73
N THR A 102 5.07 -2.54 6.14
CA THR A 102 6.37 -3.20 5.95
C THR A 102 6.79 -3.52 4.51
N GLY A 103 6.06 -3.03 3.49
CA GLY A 103 6.34 -3.32 2.09
C GLY A 103 7.72 -2.81 1.64
N HIS A 104 8.45 -3.65 0.91
CA HIS A 104 9.80 -3.40 0.43
C HIS A 104 9.84 -2.87 -1.01
N GLY A 105 8.79 -3.09 -1.80
CA GLY A 105 8.74 -2.63 -3.19
C GLY A 105 7.41 -2.95 -3.88
N GLY A 106 7.32 -2.53 -5.15
CA GLY A 106 6.09 -2.59 -5.95
C GLY A 106 5.12 -1.47 -5.61
N THR A 107 3.90 -1.54 -6.17
CA THR A 107 2.89 -0.47 -6.03
C THR A 107 1.56 -0.99 -5.49
N LEU A 108 1.08 -0.39 -4.41
CA LEU A 108 -0.27 -0.56 -3.87
C LEU A 108 -1.12 0.65 -4.25
N VAL A 109 -2.23 0.43 -4.96
CA VAL A 109 -3.20 1.47 -5.33
C VAL A 109 -4.52 1.19 -4.62
N ILE A 110 -5.14 2.22 -4.05
CA ILE A 110 -6.44 2.14 -3.37
C ILE A 110 -7.30 3.30 -3.87
N ASP A 111 -8.44 3.01 -4.48
CA ASP A 111 -9.32 4.04 -5.07
C ASP A 111 -10.05 4.86 -3.99
N GLY A 112 -10.44 4.23 -2.89
CA GLY A 112 -11.09 4.88 -1.76
C GLY A 112 -10.12 5.36 -0.67
N ASP A 113 -10.64 5.42 0.55
CA ASP A 113 -9.88 5.76 1.76
C ASP A 113 -9.14 4.55 2.35
N THR A 114 -8.15 4.85 3.18
CA THR A 114 -7.48 3.87 4.06
C THR A 114 -7.65 4.20 5.52
N GLY A 115 -7.63 3.16 6.36
CA GLY A 115 -7.67 3.29 7.81
C GLY A 115 -6.38 3.85 8.42
N LEU A 116 -6.24 3.68 9.74
CA LEU A 116 -5.04 4.07 10.48
C LEU A 116 -3.78 3.31 10.00
N ARG A 117 -2.61 3.93 10.18
CA ARG A 117 -1.30 3.30 9.96
C ARG A 117 -1.07 2.78 8.54
N CYS A 118 -1.67 3.40 7.53
CA CYS A 118 -1.30 3.10 6.15
C CYS A 118 0.22 3.30 5.96
N GLY A 119 0.90 2.35 5.31
CA GLY A 119 2.34 2.38 5.09
C GLY A 119 3.21 2.30 6.35
N ILE A 120 2.69 1.84 7.48
CA ILE A 120 3.51 1.66 8.70
C ILE A 120 4.74 0.80 8.42
N SER A 121 5.90 1.29 8.83
CA SER A 121 7.20 0.64 8.66
C SER A 121 7.55 0.27 7.22
N MET A 122 7.02 0.98 6.21
CA MET A 122 7.34 0.77 4.80
C MET A 122 8.84 0.93 4.52
N LYS A 123 9.38 0.13 3.60
CA LYS A 123 10.82 -0.02 3.31
C LYS A 123 11.16 0.08 1.82
N GLY A 124 10.26 0.63 1.02
CA GLY A 124 10.49 0.83 -0.42
C GLY A 124 9.26 0.66 -1.30
N ILE A 125 8.13 0.19 -0.76
CA ILE A 125 6.85 0.13 -1.49
C ILE A 125 6.37 1.55 -1.87
N ASP A 126 5.69 1.65 -3.02
CA ASP A 126 4.90 2.82 -3.37
C ASP A 126 3.43 2.59 -3.04
N ILE A 127 2.78 3.56 -2.37
CA ILE A 127 1.38 3.49 -2.00
C ILE A 127 0.66 4.71 -2.57
N VAL A 128 -0.43 4.50 -3.31
CA VAL A 128 -1.24 5.56 -3.90
C VAL A 128 -2.69 5.42 -3.44
N VAL A 129 -3.19 6.43 -2.73
CA VAL A 129 -4.55 6.46 -2.16
C VAL A 129 -5.35 7.57 -2.82
N GLY A 130 -6.46 7.22 -3.46
CA GLY A 130 -7.39 8.13 -4.12
C GLY A 130 -8.23 8.95 -3.13
N GLY A 131 -8.45 8.40 -1.94
CA GLY A 131 -9.10 9.09 -0.83
C GLY A 131 -8.14 9.61 0.24
N SER A 132 -8.63 9.59 1.47
CA SER A 132 -7.93 10.03 2.69
C SER A 132 -7.24 8.86 3.42
N ILE A 133 -6.27 9.18 4.26
CA ILE A 133 -5.57 8.22 5.13
C ILE A 133 -5.81 8.52 6.61
N GLY A 134 -5.92 7.46 7.42
CA GLY A 134 -6.12 7.58 8.86
C GLY A 134 -4.88 8.01 9.64
N ASN A 135 -5.05 8.14 10.96
CA ASN A 135 -3.98 8.55 11.88
C ASN A 135 -2.77 7.62 11.84
N PHE A 136 -1.59 8.18 12.14
CA PHE A 136 -0.30 7.50 12.24
C PHE A 136 0.12 6.77 10.96
N SER A 137 -0.38 7.21 9.81
CA SER A 137 0.06 6.72 8.51
C SER A 137 1.49 7.18 8.24
N GLY A 138 2.30 6.31 7.64
CA GLY A 138 3.73 6.51 7.48
C GLY A 138 4.54 6.40 8.78
N PHE A 139 3.97 5.86 9.87
CA PHE A 139 4.72 5.66 11.11
C PHE A 139 5.93 4.73 10.86
N MET A 140 7.13 5.14 11.28
CA MET A 140 8.39 4.42 11.05
C MET A 140 8.69 4.16 9.56
N ALA A 141 8.16 4.96 8.64
CA ALA A 141 8.38 4.78 7.20
C ALA A 141 9.86 5.05 6.84
N GLN A 142 10.52 4.03 6.29
CA GLN A 142 11.97 4.01 6.07
C GLN A 142 12.36 4.42 4.65
N ALA A 143 11.63 3.92 3.66
CA ALA A 143 11.85 4.21 2.24
C ALA A 143 10.57 3.95 1.44
N GLY A 144 10.54 4.42 0.19
CA GLY A 144 9.39 4.35 -0.71
C GLY A 144 8.62 5.66 -0.75
N ARG A 145 7.47 5.66 -1.43
CA ARG A 145 6.64 6.86 -1.62
C ARG A 145 5.20 6.60 -1.25
N MET A 146 4.53 7.58 -0.65
CA MET A 146 3.11 7.54 -0.38
C MET A 146 2.43 8.75 -1.02
N VAL A 147 1.37 8.53 -1.79
CA VAL A 147 0.57 9.57 -2.44
C VAL A 147 -0.83 9.54 -1.84
N VAL A 148 -1.31 10.69 -1.40
CA VAL A 148 -2.62 10.86 -0.75
C VAL A 148 -3.39 11.96 -1.48
N CYS A 149 -4.42 11.57 -2.21
CA CYS A 149 -5.22 12.51 -3.00
C CYS A 149 -6.27 13.26 -2.16
N GLY A 150 -6.61 12.72 -0.97
CA GLY A 150 -7.46 13.33 0.05
C GLY A 150 -6.67 13.88 1.25
N ASP A 151 -7.27 13.77 2.44
CA ASP A 151 -6.72 14.30 3.69
C ASP A 151 -5.85 13.27 4.44
N ALA A 152 -4.97 13.76 5.31
CA ALA A 152 -4.17 12.96 6.22
C ALA A 152 -4.52 13.25 7.69
N GLY A 153 -4.72 12.17 8.46
CA GLY A 153 -5.01 12.22 9.89
C GLY A 153 -3.85 12.71 10.78
N GLU A 154 -3.96 12.43 12.08
CA GLU A 154 -2.97 12.86 13.07
C GLU A 154 -1.65 12.09 12.95
N GLY A 155 -0.52 12.74 13.26
CA GLY A 155 0.77 12.07 13.38
C GLY A 155 1.30 11.50 12.06
N LEU A 156 1.03 12.18 10.94
CA LEU A 156 1.52 11.77 9.63
C LEU A 156 3.05 11.72 9.62
N GLY A 157 3.63 10.57 9.23
CA GLY A 157 5.07 10.40 9.16
C GLY A 157 5.76 10.42 10.51
N ASP A 158 5.10 9.97 11.58
CA ASP A 158 5.78 9.86 12.86
C ASP A 158 6.98 8.89 12.76
N SER A 159 8.16 9.35 13.18
CA SER A 159 9.42 8.63 13.04
C SER A 159 9.79 8.32 11.57
N LEU A 160 9.60 9.30 10.69
CA LEU A 160 9.91 9.22 9.26
C LEU A 160 11.42 9.25 8.98
N TYR A 161 11.89 8.39 8.08
CA TYR A 161 13.28 8.37 7.57
C TYR A 161 13.34 8.80 6.09
N GLU A 162 13.76 7.95 5.16
CA GLU A 162 13.96 8.34 3.75
C GLU A 162 12.70 8.21 2.88
N ALA A 163 11.55 7.80 3.44
CA ALA A 163 10.30 7.77 2.70
C ALA A 163 9.77 9.19 2.43
N VAL A 164 9.10 9.37 1.29
CA VAL A 164 8.50 10.66 0.89
C VAL A 164 6.98 10.52 0.81
N ILE A 165 6.25 11.43 1.43
CA ILE A 165 4.79 11.43 1.43
C ILE A 165 4.29 12.69 0.72
N TYR A 166 3.41 12.52 -0.26
CA TYR A 166 2.75 13.57 -1.01
C TYR A 166 1.29 13.66 -0.58
N VAL A 167 0.83 14.84 -0.16
CA VAL A 167 -0.55 15.05 0.29
C VAL A 167 -1.16 16.24 -0.42
N LYS A 168 -2.27 16.00 -1.13
CA LYS A 168 -3.06 17.05 -1.79
C LYS A 168 -3.99 17.76 -0.81
N GLY A 169 -4.72 17.00 0.00
CA GLY A 169 -5.66 17.54 0.99
C GLY A 169 -4.98 18.11 2.23
N THR A 170 -5.72 18.24 3.32
CA THR A 170 -5.26 18.80 4.59
C THR A 170 -4.45 17.76 5.37
N ILE A 171 -3.35 18.21 6.00
CA ILE A 171 -2.59 17.41 6.96
C ILE A 171 -3.00 17.89 8.35
N LYS A 172 -3.61 17.02 9.16
CA LYS A 172 -4.09 17.40 10.49
C LYS A 172 -2.95 17.70 11.46
N SER A 173 -1.95 16.81 11.53
CA SER A 173 -0.69 17.05 12.23
C SER A 173 0.42 16.17 11.68
N LEU A 174 1.66 16.66 11.76
CA LEU A 174 2.84 15.87 11.48
C LEU A 174 3.27 15.11 12.74
N GLY A 175 3.86 13.94 12.54
CA GLY A 175 4.50 13.17 13.61
C GLY A 175 5.94 13.61 13.88
N ALA A 176 6.59 12.93 14.82
CA ALA A 176 7.99 13.17 15.14
C ALA A 176 8.88 13.00 13.89
N ASP A 177 9.84 13.91 13.71
CA ASP A 177 10.80 13.92 12.61
C ASP A 177 10.19 14.09 11.20
N ALA A 178 8.89 14.33 11.06
CA ALA A 178 8.28 14.73 9.78
C ALA A 178 8.22 16.26 9.64
N GLN A 179 8.57 16.76 8.46
CA GLN A 179 8.48 18.18 8.12
C GLN A 179 7.96 18.37 6.70
N LEU A 180 7.34 19.53 6.45
CA LEU A 180 7.03 19.97 5.09
C LEU A 180 8.30 20.46 4.41
N GLU A 181 8.49 20.03 3.16
CA GLU A 181 9.58 20.51 2.32
C GLU A 181 9.02 21.00 0.97
N PRO A 182 9.72 21.93 0.28
CA PRO A 182 9.37 22.29 -1.07
C PRO A 182 9.40 21.07 -2.01
N MET A 183 8.45 21.04 -2.95
CA MET A 183 8.47 20.09 -4.08
C MET A 183 9.57 20.46 -5.06
N THR A 184 10.35 19.47 -5.49
CA THR A 184 11.35 19.57 -6.56
C THR A 184 10.79 19.06 -7.89
N GLU A 185 11.47 19.32 -9.01
CA GLU A 185 11.09 18.76 -10.31
C GLU A 185 11.10 17.21 -10.31
N THR A 186 12.03 16.60 -9.57
CA THR A 186 12.08 15.15 -9.37
C THR A 186 10.82 14.64 -8.66
N ASP A 187 10.35 15.38 -7.65
CA ASP A 187 9.14 15.04 -6.92
C ASP A 187 7.90 15.12 -7.82
N HIS A 188 7.76 16.20 -8.60
CA HIS A 188 6.64 16.35 -9.54
C HIS A 188 6.60 15.21 -10.57
N LYS A 189 7.77 14.82 -11.10
CA LYS A 189 7.87 13.70 -12.05
C LYS A 189 7.49 12.38 -11.38
N ALA A 190 8.07 12.07 -10.22
CA ALA A 190 7.78 10.86 -9.48
C ALA A 190 6.29 10.75 -9.09
N LEU A 191 5.69 11.86 -8.66
CA LEU A 191 4.27 11.92 -8.33
C LEU A 191 3.39 11.72 -9.57
N LYS A 192 3.74 12.34 -10.71
CA LYS A 192 3.01 12.14 -11.97
C LYS A 192 3.00 10.68 -12.41
N GLU A 193 4.15 10.01 -12.33
CA GLU A 193 4.28 8.59 -12.68
C GLU A 193 3.39 7.70 -11.79
N LEU A 194 3.31 7.99 -10.49
CA LEU A 194 2.47 7.25 -9.55
C LEU A 194 0.98 7.49 -9.76
N LEU A 195 0.58 8.75 -10.03
CA LEU A 195 -0.80 9.10 -10.35
C LEU A 195 -1.26 8.45 -11.67
N ASP A 196 -0.39 8.44 -12.69
CA ASP A 196 -0.66 7.77 -13.97
C ASP A 196 -0.80 6.26 -13.80
N PHE A 197 0.08 5.63 -13.02
CA PHE A 197 -0.02 4.21 -12.71
C PHE A 197 -1.33 3.86 -11.99
N ALA A 198 -1.76 4.72 -11.06
CA ALA A 198 -3.02 4.56 -10.34
C ALA A 198 -4.26 4.89 -11.18
N GLY A 199 -4.11 5.60 -12.30
CA GLY A 199 -5.21 6.10 -13.11
C GLY A 199 -5.92 7.32 -12.51
N PHE A 200 -5.23 8.11 -11.68
CA PHE A 200 -5.78 9.32 -11.06
C PHE A 200 -5.34 10.59 -11.79
N ASP A 201 -6.31 11.40 -12.21
CA ASP A 201 -6.08 12.65 -12.93
C ASP A 201 -6.01 13.84 -11.95
N HIS A 202 -4.84 14.03 -11.34
CA HIS A 202 -4.54 15.18 -10.48
C HIS A 202 -3.26 15.88 -10.94
N ASP A 203 -3.19 17.19 -10.73
CA ASP A 203 -1.97 17.96 -11.01
C ASP A 203 -0.98 17.74 -9.84
N PRO A 204 0.24 17.20 -10.10
CA PRO A 204 1.28 17.06 -9.08
C PRO A 204 1.58 18.35 -8.30
N LYS A 205 1.33 19.53 -8.88
CA LYS A 205 1.57 20.83 -8.23
C LYS A 205 0.59 21.14 -7.11
N GLU A 206 -0.52 20.41 -7.01
CA GLU A 206 -1.50 20.55 -5.92
C GLU A 206 -1.06 19.86 -4.62
N PHE A 207 0.03 19.09 -4.67
CA PHE A 207 0.48 18.28 -3.55
C PHE A 207 1.59 18.98 -2.74
N LYS A 208 1.57 18.71 -1.45
CA LYS A 208 2.63 19.08 -0.50
C LYS A 208 3.52 17.87 -0.25
N ARG A 209 4.82 18.10 -0.11
CA ARG A 209 5.79 17.06 0.25
C ARG A 209 6.07 17.08 1.75
N VAL A 210 5.95 15.91 2.36
CA VAL A 210 6.39 15.61 3.72
C VAL A 210 7.58 14.66 3.63
N ALA A 211 8.66 15.03 4.31
CA ALA A 211 9.92 14.27 4.35
C ALA A 211 10.52 14.33 5.76
N SER A 212 11.54 13.51 6.02
CA SER A 212 12.21 13.49 7.32
C SER A 212 13.04 14.75 7.58
N ALA A 213 12.96 15.27 8.79
CA ALA A 213 13.85 16.30 9.31
C ALA A 213 15.24 15.75 9.70
N LYS A 214 15.43 14.43 9.62
CA LYS A 214 16.68 13.69 9.87
C LYS A 214 17.26 13.90 11.27
N GLN A 215 16.40 14.14 12.26
CA GLN A 215 16.78 14.36 13.65
C GLN A 215 16.92 13.06 14.43
N LEU A 216 16.21 11.99 14.02
CA LEU A 216 16.24 10.68 14.70
C LEU A 216 17.28 9.70 14.13
N TYR A 217 18.21 10.18 13.29
CA TYR A 217 19.23 9.33 12.65
C TYR A 217 20.35 8.92 13.60
N ASN A 218 20.55 9.69 14.67
CA ASN A 218 21.56 9.44 15.68
C ASN A 218 20.88 9.31 17.05
N TRP A 219 21.34 8.35 17.84
CA TRP A 219 20.93 8.23 19.24
C TRP A 219 21.38 9.47 20.02
N ASN A 220 20.43 10.21 20.59
CA ASN A 220 20.72 11.33 21.46
C ASN A 220 20.32 10.98 22.90
N ALA A 221 21.29 10.56 23.72
CA ALA A 221 21.08 10.15 25.11
C ALA A 221 20.55 11.28 26.01
N ASP A 222 20.73 12.54 25.59
CA ASP A 222 20.33 13.74 26.33
C ASP A 222 19.00 14.34 25.81
N ALA A 223 18.36 13.69 24.83
CA ALA A 223 17.06 14.13 24.33
C ALA A 223 15.99 13.89 25.41
N ASN A 224 15.48 14.98 25.97
CA ASN A 224 14.36 14.94 26.91
C ASN A 224 13.07 14.67 26.12
N GLN A 225 12.81 13.39 25.81
CA GLN A 225 11.61 12.97 25.07
C GLN A 225 10.44 12.79 26.05
N GLU A 226 9.48 13.71 26.03
CA GLU A 226 8.15 13.47 26.61
C GLU A 226 7.32 12.67 25.60
N TYR A 227 6.91 11.45 25.98
CA TYR A 227 6.07 10.55 25.18
C TYR A 227 4.58 10.78 25.41
#